data_AF-A0A6J5CH97-F1
#
_entry.id   AF-A0A6J5CH97-F1
#
_cell.length_a   1.000
_cell.length_b   1.000
_cell.length_c   1.000
_cell.angle_alpha   90.00
_cell.angle_beta   90.00
_cell.angle_gamma   90.00
#
_symmetry.space_group_name_H-M   'P 1'
#
loop_
_entity.id
_entity.type
_entity.pdbx_description
1 polymer ?
#
loop_
_entity_poly.entity_id
_entity_poly.type
_entity_poly.pdbx_seq_one_letter_code
_entity_poly.pdbx_strand_id
1 'polypeptide(L)'
;MKSVIHHFSRPSAPDAEYEVEDLKIEVDLPFVPVVGMSLKVTPAGRFLVVDQVMWAINEPALLQVFTEEPEDDADVLPYAEMIAQGWQRA
;
A
#
# COMPACT_ATOMS: atom_id res chain seq x y z
N MET A 1 -12.30 -8.85 -7.16
CA MET A 1 -11.71 -9.70 -6.12
C MET A 1 -11.20 -8.76 -5.05
N LYS A 2 -11.62 -8.96 -3.80
CA LYS A 2 -11.23 -8.04 -2.73
C LYS A 2 -9.73 -8.18 -2.49
N SER A 3 -9.04 -7.05 -2.59
CA SER A 3 -7.59 -6.95 -2.37
C SER A 3 -7.32 -5.86 -1.35
N VAL A 4 -6.37 -6.13 -0.47
CA VAL A 4 -5.81 -5.13 0.45
C VAL A 4 -4.41 -4.84 -0.06
N ILE A 5 -4.19 -3.59 -0.46
CA ILE A 5 -2.88 -3.12 -0.90
C ILE A 5 -2.23 -2.40 0.26
N HIS A 6 -1.07 -2.87 0.69
CA HIS A 6 -0.23 -2.25 1.72
C HIS A 6 0.85 -1.39 1.07
N HIS A 7 1.07 -0.21 1.63
CA HIS A 7 2.11 0.72 1.19
C HIS A 7 2.55 1.62 2.33
N PHE A 8 3.77 2.12 2.22
CA PHE A 8 4.39 2.95 3.24
C PHE A 8 4.08 4.44 3.06
N SER A 9 3.88 5.12 4.17
CA SER A 9 3.84 6.58 4.24
C SER A 9 4.88 7.11 5.21
N ARG A 10 5.14 8.42 5.14
CA ARG A 10 5.78 9.10 6.26
C ARG A 10 4.98 8.89 7.54
N PRO A 11 5.61 8.90 8.72
CA PRO A 11 4.90 8.81 9.98
C PRO A 11 3.86 9.93 10.13
N SER A 12 2.74 9.59 10.74
CA SER A 12 1.70 10.55 11.10
C SER A 12 2.15 11.56 12.18
N ALA A 13 3.10 11.16 13.03
CA ALA A 13 3.70 11.98 14.08
C ALA A 13 5.18 12.28 13.76
N PRO A 14 5.66 13.53 13.95
CA PRO A 14 7.00 13.94 13.54
C PRO A 14 8.14 13.28 14.33
N ASP A 15 7.89 12.83 15.56
CA ASP A 15 8.88 12.18 16.44
C ASP A 15 8.55 10.69 16.67
N ALA A 16 8.02 10.02 15.65
CA ALA A 16 7.74 8.58 15.73
C ALA A 16 9.05 7.77 15.85
N GLU A 17 9.01 6.68 16.62
CA GLU A 17 10.16 5.76 16.77
C GLU A 17 10.46 4.96 15.50
N TYR A 18 9.53 4.95 14.54
CA TYR A 18 9.66 4.26 13.25
C TYR A 18 9.84 5.27 12.11
N GLU A 19 10.62 4.85 11.09
CA GLU A 19 10.95 5.68 9.93
C GLU A 19 9.77 5.82 8.96
N VAL A 20 8.93 4.78 8.84
CA VAL A 20 7.76 4.73 7.96
C VAL A 20 6.54 4.10 8.62
N GLU A 21 5.35 4.56 8.23
CA GLU A 21 4.07 4.02 8.67
C GLU A 21 3.49 3.10 7.58
N ASP A 22 3.03 1.92 7.97
CA ASP A 22 2.30 1.01 7.07
C ASP A 22 0.81 1.42 6.96
N LEU A 23 0.38 1.65 5.73
CA LEU A 23 -1.01 1.97 5.39
C LEU A 23 -1.57 0.93 4.41
N LYS A 24 -2.88 0.72 4.48
CA LYS A 24 -3.61 -0.14 3.57
C LYS A 24 -4.76 0.57 2.87
N ILE A 25 -5.14 0.05 1.71
CA ILE A 25 -6.37 0.42 1.02
C ILE A 25 -7.05 -0.82 0.45
N GLU A 26 -8.37 -0.89 0.63
CA GLU A 26 -9.18 -1.97 0.08
C GLU A 26 -9.65 -1.61 -1.33
N VAL A 27 -9.40 -2.49 -2.30
CA VAL A 27 -9.82 -2.32 -3.69
C VAL A 27 -10.34 -3.62 -4.29
N ASP A 28 -11.23 -3.50 -5.26
CA ASP A 28 -11.64 -4.61 -6.10
C ASP A 28 -10.78 -4.68 -7.34
N LEU A 29 -9.88 -5.67 -7.38
CA LEU A 29 -9.09 -5.94 -8.58
C LEU A 29 -9.79 -6.98 -9.47
N PRO A 30 -9.83 -6.76 -10.80
CA PRO A 30 -10.37 -7.72 -11.75
C PRO A 30 -9.37 -8.82 -12.13
N PHE A 31 -8.16 -8.80 -11.56
CA PHE A 31 -7.07 -9.75 -11.79
C PHE A 31 -6.23 -9.92 -10.53
N VAL A 32 -5.36 -10.93 -10.52
CA VAL A 32 -4.32 -11.10 -9.50
C VAL A 32 -3.06 -10.37 -9.98
N PRO A 33 -2.56 -9.33 -9.28
CA PRO A 33 -1.32 -8.67 -9.65
C PRO A 33 -0.14 -9.65 -9.64
N VAL A 34 0.90 -9.30 -10.39
CA VAL A 34 2.15 -10.06 -10.40
C VAL A 34 3.29 -9.21 -9.87
N VAL A 35 4.29 -9.84 -9.27
CA VAL A 35 5.50 -9.15 -8.80
C VAL A 35 6.15 -8.36 -9.95
N GLY A 36 6.58 -7.13 -9.68
CA GLY A 36 7.12 -6.18 -10.65
C GLY A 36 6.05 -5.41 -11.45
N MET A 37 4.76 -5.72 -11.28
CA MET A 37 3.68 -4.94 -11.90
C MET A 37 3.56 -3.56 -11.22
N SER A 38 3.44 -2.51 -12.02
CA SER A 38 3.06 -1.19 -11.51
C SER A 38 1.53 -1.04 -11.41
N LEU A 39 1.02 -0.69 -10.23
CA LEU A 39 -0.38 -0.43 -9.96
C LEU A 39 -0.59 1.04 -9.63
N LYS A 40 -1.57 1.67 -10.30
CA LYS A 40 -2.09 2.98 -9.90
C LYS A 40 -3.38 2.78 -9.12
N VAL A 41 -3.28 2.78 -7.79
CA VAL A 41 -4.38 2.36 -6.90
C VAL A 41 -5.48 3.41 -6.80
N THR A 42 -5.10 4.69 -6.77
CA THR A 42 -6.04 5.82 -6.73
C THR A 42 -5.83 6.74 -7.93
N PRO A 43 -6.84 7.48 -8.40
CA PRO A 43 -6.69 8.38 -9.56
C PRO A 43 -5.61 9.46 -9.37
N ALA A 44 -5.46 9.95 -8.13
CA ALA A 44 -4.50 10.99 -7.76
C ALA A 44 -3.14 10.43 -7.29
N GLY A 45 -3.06 9.14 -6.97
CA GLY A 45 -1.83 8.51 -6.50
C GLY A 45 -0.81 8.28 -7.60
N ARG A 46 0.42 7.92 -7.19
CA ARG A 46 1.48 7.48 -8.10
C ARG A 46 1.34 5.99 -8.45
N PHE A 47 2.18 5.53 -9.36
CA PHE A 47 2.35 4.10 -9.61
C PHE A 47 3.15 3.46 -8.47
N LEU A 48 2.66 2.34 -7.96
CA LEU A 48 3.30 1.53 -6.92
C LEU A 48 3.71 0.21 -7.54
N VAL A 49 4.92 -0.25 -7.29
CA VAL A 49 5.38 -1.54 -7.81
C VAL A 49 5.03 -2.63 -6.81
N VAL A 50 4.45 -3.72 -7.31
CA VAL A 50 4.09 -4.88 -6.51
C VAL A 50 5.35 -5.68 -6.18
N ASP A 51 5.62 -5.88 -4.88
CA ASP A 51 6.72 -6.71 -4.38
C ASP A 51 6.23 -8.13 -4.08
N GLN A 52 5.12 -8.25 -3.35
CA GLN A 52 4.58 -9.54 -2.93
C GLN A 52 3.06 -9.61 -3.08
N VAL A 53 2.58 -10.82 -3.37
CA VAL A 53 1.15 -11.13 -3.46
C VAL A 53 0.87 -12.42 -2.71
N MET A 54 0.00 -12.34 -1.72
CA MET A 54 -0.31 -13.44 -0.81
C MET A 54 -1.81 -13.62 -0.66
N TRP A 55 -2.27 -14.86 -0.49
CA TRP A 55 -3.63 -15.12 -0.05
C TRP A 55 -3.69 -15.03 1.48
N ALA A 56 -4.68 -14.32 2.02
CA ALA A 56 -4.88 -14.31 3.46
C ALA A 56 -5.33 -15.70 3.93
N ILE A 57 -4.56 -16.32 4.84
CA ILE A 57 -4.80 -17.70 5.30
C ILE A 57 -6.20 -17.85 5.92
N ASN A 58 -6.64 -16.86 6.69
CA ASN A 58 -7.93 -16.88 7.38
C ASN A 58 -9.08 -16.38 6.51
N GLU A 59 -8.78 -15.77 5.35
CA GLU A 59 -9.75 -15.16 4.44
C GLU A 59 -9.35 -15.47 2.98
N PRO A 60 -9.59 -16.69 2.48
CA PRO A 60 -9.06 -17.13 1.18
C PRO A 60 -9.65 -16.39 -0.03
N ALA A 61 -10.67 -15.56 0.16
CA ALA A 61 -11.20 -14.66 -0.88
C ALA A 61 -10.49 -13.29 -0.92
N LEU A 62 -9.57 -13.04 0.02
CA LEU A 62 -8.85 -11.80 0.21
C LEU A 62 -7.39 -11.95 -0.26
N LEU A 63 -7.01 -11.09 -1.19
CA LEU A 63 -5.64 -10.97 -1.64
C LEU A 63 -4.91 -9.87 -0.85
N GLN A 64 -3.75 -10.18 -0.31
CA GLN A 64 -2.82 -9.21 0.27
C GLN A 64 -1.78 -8.87 -0.79
N VAL A 65 -1.63 -7.59 -1.09
CA VAL A 65 -0.67 -7.09 -2.07
C VAL A 65 0.25 -6.12 -1.34
N PHE A 66 1.53 -6.44 -1.29
CA PHE A 66 2.56 -5.58 -0.71
C PHE A 66 3.34 -4.94 -1.85
N THR A 67 3.60 -3.65 -1.71
CA THR A 67 4.39 -2.88 -2.66
C THR A 67 5.84 -2.79 -2.21
N GLU A 68 6.74 -2.43 -3.12
CA GLU A 68 8.15 -2.19 -2.81
C GLU A 68 8.34 -1.28 -1.58
N GLU A 69 9.28 -1.68 -0.72
CA GLU A 69 9.75 -0.87 0.39
C GLU A 69 10.49 0.36 -0.16
N PRO A 70 10.35 1.54 0.46
CA PRO A 70 11.09 2.72 0.06
C PRO A 70 12.59 2.52 0.33
N GLU A 71 13.43 2.87 -0.65
CA GLU A 71 14.89 2.88 -0.45
C GLU A 71 15.36 4.16 0.27
N ASP A 72 14.63 5.27 0.06
CA ASP A 72 14.93 6.60 0.61
C ASP A 72 13.67 7.33 1.14
N ASP A 73 13.86 8.30 2.05
CA ASP A 73 12.80 9.18 2.58
C ASP A 73 12.06 10.02 1.51
N ALA A 74 12.70 10.20 0.35
CA ALA A 74 12.11 10.87 -0.80
C ALA A 74 11.01 10.01 -1.46
N ASP A 75 11.08 8.69 -1.27
CA ASP A 75 10.16 7.73 -1.85
C ASP A 75 8.95 7.46 -0.98
N VAL A 76 8.83 8.02 0.22
CA VAL A 76 7.64 7.87 1.07
C VAL A 76 6.68 9.04 0.91
N LEU A 77 5.40 8.72 0.65
CA LEU A 77 4.36 9.73 0.49
C LEU A 77 3.94 10.32 1.84
N PRO A 78 3.50 11.59 1.91
CA PRO A 78 2.99 12.17 3.14
C PRO A 78 1.72 11.46 3.63
N TYR A 79 1.68 11.13 4.93
CA TYR A 79 0.53 10.48 5.57
C TYR A 79 -0.80 11.17 5.25
N ALA A 80 -0.88 12.49 5.41
CA ALA A 80 -2.11 13.25 5.19
C ALA A 80 -2.62 13.15 3.75
N GLU A 81 -1.73 13.07 2.76
CA GLU A 81 -2.09 12.91 1.36
C GLU A 81 -2.65 11.51 1.09
N MET A 82 -2.05 10.48 1.70
CA MET A 82 -2.55 9.11 1.58
C MET A 82 -3.91 8.94 2.26
N ILE A 83 -4.10 9.48 3.46
CA ILE A 83 -5.43 9.46 4.11
C ILE A 83 -6.49 10.17 3.25
N ALA A 84 -6.17 11.31 2.64
CA ALA A 84 -7.09 12.00 1.73
C ALA A 84 -7.44 11.19 0.47
N GLN A 85 -6.57 10.28 0.06
CA GLN A 85 -6.79 9.34 -1.04
C GLN A 85 -7.57 8.07 -0.64
N GLY A 86 -7.95 7.93 0.64
CA GLY A 86 -8.74 6.81 1.14
C GLY A 86 -7.92 5.67 1.75
N TRP A 87 -6.62 5.86 1.94
CA TRP A 87 -5.78 4.93 2.68
C TRP A 87 -6.12 4.95 4.18
N GLN A 88 -5.83 3.86 4.87
CA GLN A 88 -6.13 3.64 6.29
C GLN A 88 -4.90 3.01 6.95
N ARG A 89 -4.73 3.15 8.26
CA ARG A 89 -3.68 2.41 8.97
C ARG A 89 -3.87 0.90 8.81
N ALA A 90 -2.77 0.19 8.55
CA ALA A 90 -2.77 -1.26 8.35
C ALA A 90 -3.21 -2.03 9.60
#